data_AF-A0A3D1ER80-F1
#
_entry.id   AF-A0A3D1ER80-F1
#
_cell.length_a   1.000
_cell.length_b   1.000
_cell.length_c   1.000
_cell.angle_alpha   90.00
_cell.angle_beta   90.00
_cell.angle_gamma   90.00
#
_symmetry.space_group_name_H-M   'P 1'
#
loop_
_entity.id
_entity.type
_entity.pdbx_description
1 polymer ?
#
loop_
_entity_poly.entity_id
_entity_poly.type
_entity_poly.pdbx_seq_one_letter_code
_entity_poly.pdbx_strand_id
1 'polypeptide(L)'
;MKSVMALALAGSCVAVAQDAVQWRVEDGGNGHWYQFEPESLNWDQSQAIAEAQNGYLATTTSFEEVHFALSVLEGNAAYIGGVQFPQPGDEPDG
;
A
#
# COMPACT_ATOMS: atom_id res chain seq x y z
N MET A 1 21.97 -6.63 -15.58
CA MET A 1 21.07 -7.56 -16.28
C MET A 1 20.55 -8.54 -15.25
N LYS A 2 19.29 -8.44 -14.83
CA LYS A 2 18.66 -9.41 -13.92
C LYS A 2 17.62 -10.15 -14.75
N SER A 3 17.89 -11.42 -15.02
CA SER A 3 17.11 -12.29 -15.89
C SER A 3 15.69 -12.51 -15.34
N VAL A 4 14.70 -12.42 -16.23
CA VAL A 4 13.33 -12.89 -15.97
C VAL A 4 13.16 -14.18 -16.77
N MET A 5 12.98 -15.31 -16.09
CA MET A 5 12.54 -16.56 -16.71
C MET A 5 11.04 -16.68 -16.49
N ALA A 6 10.27 -16.61 -17.57
CA ALA A 6 8.83 -16.85 -17.57
C ALA A 6 8.56 -18.26 -18.13
N LEU A 7 7.72 -19.04 -17.43
CA LEU A 7 7.20 -20.32 -17.93
C LEU A 7 5.72 -20.52 -17.58
N ALA A 8 4.90 -20.42 -18.63
CA ALA A 8 3.65 -21.12 -18.98
C ALA A 8 2.32 -21.00 -18.17
N LEU A 9 1.36 -20.35 -18.84
CA LEU A 9 -0.02 -20.77 -19.24
C LEU A 9 -1.16 -20.96 -18.20
N ALA A 10 -2.33 -20.42 -18.62
CA ALA A 10 -3.71 -20.49 -18.12
C ALA A 10 -4.18 -19.29 -17.27
N GLY A 11 -5.32 -18.72 -17.68
CA GLY A 11 -5.83 -17.42 -17.25
C GLY A 11 -6.02 -17.29 -15.75
N SER A 12 -5.20 -16.44 -15.16
CA SER A 12 -5.40 -15.78 -13.87
C SER A 12 -4.59 -14.50 -13.98
N CYS A 13 -5.19 -13.35 -13.70
CA CYS A 13 -4.43 -12.12 -13.56
C CYS A 13 -3.41 -12.37 -12.45
N VAL A 14 -2.14 -12.50 -12.83
CA VAL A 14 -1.07 -12.60 -11.84
C VAL A 14 -0.91 -11.18 -11.32
N ALA A 15 -1.50 -10.89 -10.16
CA ALA A 15 -1.17 -9.72 -9.37
C ALA A 15 0.33 -9.79 -9.08
N VAL A 16 1.12 -8.90 -9.68
CA VAL A 16 2.53 -8.76 -9.32
C VAL A 16 2.60 -7.72 -8.23
N ALA A 17 2.30 -8.11 -6.99
CA ALA A 17 2.61 -7.27 -5.85
C ALA A 17 4.12 -7.02 -5.79
N GLN A 18 4.52 -5.80 -5.44
CA GLN A 18 5.94 -5.52 -5.21
C GLN A 18 6.42 -6.21 -3.93
N ASP A 19 7.71 -6.55 -3.84
CA ASP A 19 8.28 -7.06 -2.58
C ASP A 19 8.13 -6.01 -1.47
N ALA A 20 7.72 -6.46 -0.28
CA ALA A 20 7.60 -5.57 0.86
C ALA A 20 8.96 -4.98 1.26
N VAL A 21 8.98 -3.69 1.59
CA VAL A 21 10.17 -2.94 1.98
C VAL A 21 10.05 -2.53 3.45
N GLN A 22 11.08 -2.83 4.25
CA GLN A 22 11.12 -2.40 5.64
C GLN A 22 11.58 -0.94 5.77
N TRP A 23 10.85 -0.14 6.54
CA TRP A 23 11.36 1.14 7.02
C TRP A 23 12.18 0.92 8.30
N ARG A 24 13.46 0.61 8.13
CA ARG A 24 14.32 0.19 9.25
C ARG A 24 14.49 1.31 10.27
N VAL A 25 14.52 0.94 11.55
CA VAL A 25 14.75 1.88 12.66
C VAL A 25 16.11 2.57 12.56
N GLU A 26 17.13 1.87 12.06
CA GLU A 26 18.48 2.41 11.84
C GLU A 26 18.52 3.52 10.76
N ASP A 27 17.53 3.56 9.87
CA ASP A 27 17.36 4.62 8.85
C ASP A 27 16.43 5.74 9.34
N GLY A 28 16.05 5.74 10.62
CA GLY A 28 15.08 6.68 11.21
C GLY A 28 13.62 6.26 11.05
N GLY A 29 13.36 5.00 10.68
CA GLY A 29 12.02 4.45 10.52
C GLY A 29 11.37 3.87 11.76
N ASN A 30 10.17 3.34 11.59
CA ASN A 30 9.37 2.72 12.66
C ASN A 30 9.54 1.19 12.76
N GLY A 31 10.32 0.57 11.86
CA GLY A 31 10.53 -0.87 11.81
C GLY A 31 9.42 -1.66 11.09
N HIS A 32 8.37 -1.00 10.60
CA HIS A 32 7.28 -1.62 9.87
C HIS A 32 7.70 -1.97 8.44
N TRP A 33 6.95 -2.89 7.84
CA TRP A 33 7.08 -3.29 6.45
C TRP A 33 5.93 -2.71 5.64
N TYR A 34 6.25 -2.20 4.45
CA TYR A 34 5.32 -1.55 3.55
C TYR A 34 5.34 -2.25 2.21
N GLN A 35 4.17 -2.40 1.61
CA GLN A 35 4.01 -3.07 0.32
C GLN A 35 3.01 -2.27 -0.51
N PHE A 36 3.33 -2.07 -1.78
CA PHE A 36 2.40 -1.52 -2.75
C PHE A 36 1.70 -2.66 -3.50
N GLU A 37 0.37 -2.63 -3.50
CA GLU A 37 -0.47 -3.50 -4.30
C GLU A 37 -0.94 -2.72 -5.55
N PRO A 38 -0.42 -3.05 -6.75
CA PRO A 38 -0.75 -2.32 -7.97
C PRO A 38 -2.14 -2.62 -8.54
N GLU A 39 -2.86 -3.61 -8.00
CA GLU A 39 -4.22 -3.87 -8.44
C GLU A 39 -5.18 -2.70 -8.18
N SER A 40 -6.01 -2.40 -9.18
CA SER A 40 -7.07 -1.39 -9.07
C SER A 40 -8.26 -1.95 -8.30
N LEU A 41 -8.17 -1.89 -6.98
CA LEU A 41 -9.16 -2.38 -6.03
C LEU A 41 -9.94 -1.22 -5.44
N ASN A 42 -11.07 -1.47 -4.77
CA ASN A 42 -11.66 -0.49 -3.86
C ASN A 42 -11.05 -0.61 -2.45
N TRP A 43 -11.35 0.34 -1.56
CA TRP A 43 -10.78 0.38 -0.21
C TRP A 43 -11.02 -0.92 0.57
N ASP A 44 -12.25 -1.46 0.55
CA ASP A 44 -12.60 -2.68 1.28
C ASP A 44 -11.82 -3.90 0.76
N GLN A 45 -11.66 -4.00 -0.57
CA GLN A 45 -10.87 -5.05 -1.21
C GLN A 45 -9.38 -4.93 -0.87
N SER A 46 -8.83 -3.72 -0.91
CA SER A 46 -7.42 -3.48 -0.53
C SER A 46 -7.18 -3.81 0.94
N GLN A 47 -8.09 -3.45 1.83
CA GLN A 47 -8.02 -3.79 3.25
C GLN A 47 -8.08 -5.31 3.46
N ALA A 48 -9.02 -6.01 2.81
CA ALA A 48 -9.14 -7.46 2.90
C ALA A 48 -7.87 -8.19 2.41
N ILE A 49 -7.24 -7.69 1.34
CA ILE A 49 -5.98 -8.23 0.81
C ILE A 49 -4.81 -7.97 1.77
N ALA A 50 -4.75 -6.79 2.39
CA ALA A 50 -3.74 -6.48 3.39
C ALA A 50 -3.88 -7.41 4.62
N GLU A 51 -5.10 -7.61 5.11
CA GLU A 51 -5.39 -8.50 6.24
C GLU A 51 -5.06 -9.97 5.92
N ALA A 52 -5.38 -10.43 4.71
CA ALA A 52 -5.02 -11.77 4.23
C ALA A 52 -3.49 -12.01 4.20
N GLN A 53 -2.70 -10.94 4.14
CA GLN A 53 -1.23 -10.95 4.19
C GLN A 53 -0.69 -10.64 5.60
N ASN A 54 -1.52 -10.74 6.65
CA ASN A 54 -1.16 -10.39 8.03
C ASN A 54 -0.72 -8.91 8.22
N GLY A 55 -1.17 -8.02 7.33
CA GLY A 55 -0.96 -6.58 7.39
C GLY A 55 -2.27 -5.80 7.55
N TYR A 56 -2.20 -4.50 7.28
CA TYR A 56 -3.33 -3.57 7.24
C TYR A 56 -2.97 -2.40 6.30
N LEU A 57 -3.96 -1.67 5.79
CA LEU A 57 -3.67 -0.48 4.98
C LEU A 57 -2.83 0.53 5.77
N ALA A 58 -1.77 1.04 5.15
CA ALA A 58 -0.79 1.87 5.82
C ALA A 58 -1.44 3.05 6.55
N THR A 59 -1.04 3.28 7.80
CA THR A 59 -1.33 4.51 8.54
C THR A 59 -0.14 5.44 8.42
N THR A 60 -0.36 6.74 8.42
CA THR A 60 0.72 7.73 8.46
C THR A 60 0.56 8.63 9.68
N THR A 61 1.58 8.66 10.52
CA THR A 61 1.58 9.33 11.83
C THR A 61 2.66 10.40 11.93
N SER A 62 3.59 10.45 10.97
CA SER A 62 4.59 11.50 10.83
C SER A 62 4.77 11.91 9.37
N PHE A 63 5.40 13.06 9.16
CA PHE A 63 5.73 13.57 7.83
C PHE A 63 6.77 12.68 7.13
N GLU A 64 7.74 12.17 7.89
CA GLU A 64 8.77 11.26 7.40
C GLU A 64 8.17 9.93 6.94
N GLU A 65 7.14 9.44 7.64
CA GLU A 65 6.40 8.22 7.25
C GLU A 65 5.65 8.41 5.93
N VAL A 66 5.04 9.58 5.73
CA VAL A 66 4.42 9.94 4.44
C VAL A 66 5.47 9.89 3.33
N HIS A 67 6.64 10.49 3.56
CA HIS A 67 7.72 10.48 2.57
C HIS A 67 8.23 9.07 2.25
N PHE A 68 8.41 8.23 3.27
CA PHE A 68 8.80 6.85 3.06
C PHE A 68 7.71 6.08 2.28
N ALA A 69 6.45 6.18 2.69
CA ALA A 69 5.33 5.52 2.03
C ALA A 69 5.20 5.95 0.55
N LEU A 70 5.35 7.24 0.24
CA LEU A 70 5.36 7.74 -1.14
C LEU A 70 6.49 7.16 -1.98
N SER A 71 7.65 6.86 -1.38
CA SER A 71 8.76 6.21 -2.10
C SER A 71 8.42 4.77 -2.49
N VAL A 72 7.63 4.06 -1.68
CA VAL A 72 7.14 2.70 -1.96
C VAL A 72 6.09 2.71 -3.08
N LEU A 73 5.33 3.79 -3.24
CA LEU A 73 4.31 3.90 -4.30
C LEU A 73 4.91 4.16 -5.69
N GLU A 74 6.17 4.58 -5.79
CA GLU A 74 6.85 4.90 -7.07
C GLU A 74 6.05 5.83 -8.00
N GLY A 75 5.28 6.77 -7.44
CA GLY A 75 4.44 7.71 -8.19
C GLY A 75 3.02 7.22 -8.51
N ASN A 76 2.65 6.03 -8.05
CA ASN A 76 1.27 5.54 -8.10
C ASN A 76 0.43 6.06 -6.93
N ALA A 77 -0.89 5.90 -7.04
CA ALA A 77 -1.83 6.16 -5.96
C ALA A 77 -2.31 4.84 -5.35
N ALA A 78 -2.55 4.82 -4.04
CA ALA A 78 -3.06 3.68 -3.31
C ALA A 78 -4.01 4.13 -2.20
N TYR A 79 -4.91 3.23 -1.79
CA TYR A 79 -5.67 3.43 -0.55
C TYR A 79 -4.76 3.28 0.67
N ILE A 80 -5.06 4.05 1.70
CA ILE A 80 -4.40 3.99 3.01
C ILE A 80 -5.46 3.83 4.11
N GLY A 81 -5.03 3.56 5.35
CA GLY A 81 -5.92 3.23 6.48
C GLY A 81 -6.76 4.39 7.02
N GLY A 82 -6.77 5.56 6.36
CA GLY A 82 -7.63 6.68 6.71
C GLY A 82 -9.07 6.42 6.30
N VAL A 83 -9.99 6.38 7.26
CA VAL A 83 -11.43 6.26 7.03
C VAL A 83 -12.14 7.55 7.44
N GLN A 84 -12.95 8.12 6.54
CA GLN A 84 -13.87 9.19 6.88
C GLN A 84 -15.25 8.57 7.11
N PHE A 85 -15.74 8.62 8.35
CA PHE A 85 -17.15 8.33 8.59
C PHE A 85 -17.97 9.55 8.20
N PRO A 86 -19.01 9.42 7.37
CA PRO A 86 -19.88 10.55 7.07
C PRO A 86 -20.54 11.03 8.37
N GLN A 87 -20.10 12.17 8.88
CA GLN A 87 -20.82 12.94 9.90
C GLN A 87 -21.72 13.93 9.17
N PRO A 88 -23.01 14.03 9.51
CA PRO A 88 -23.87 15.08 8.96
C PRO A 88 -23.30 16.45 9.33
N GLY A 89 -22.77 17.19 8.33
CA GLY A 89 -22.31 18.57 8.49
C GLY A 89 -20.80 18.83 8.28
N ASP A 90 -19.98 17.80 8.05
CA ASP A 90 -18.55 17.98 7.77
C ASP A 90 -18.24 17.90 6.27
N GLU A 91 -18.60 18.96 5.56
CA GLU A 91 -17.78 19.60 4.52
C GLU A 91 -18.41 20.97 4.21
N PRO A 92 -17.78 22.12 4.52
CA PRO A 92 -18.13 23.36 3.86
C PRO A 92 -17.74 23.19 2.39
N ASP A 93 -18.73 23.40 1.50
CA ASP A 93 -18.53 23.50 0.05
C ASP A 93 -17.23 24.30 -0.23
N GLY A 94 -16.32 23.69 -0.99
CA GLY A 94 -14.99 24.24 -1.28
C GLY A 94 -14.98 25.60 -1.97
#